data_AF-D2C3F4-F1
#
_entry.id   AF-D2C3F4-F1
#
_cell.length_a   1.000
_cell.length_b   1.000
_cell.length_c   1.000
_cell.angle_alpha   90.00
_cell.angle_beta   90.00
_cell.angle_gamma   90.00
#
_symmetry.space_group_name_H-M   'P 1'
#
loop_
_entity.id
_entity.type
_entity.pdbx_description
1 polymer ?
#
loop_
_entity_poly.entity_id
_entity_poly.type
_entity_poly.pdbx_seq_one_letter_code
_entity_poly.pdbx_strand_id
1 'polypeptide(L)'
;MKRDIFYVIILTVFAVLFMLTYFSYRNLAVKLTRMEKTLKAYELYIFSDYESFENYVKKEGLKIEGMELLKEKKARSLIAEGKDLFETANYGEALVFFEKAFNLSDNEEIKKIASFYLEECRKKLAGD
;
A
#
# COMPACT_ATOMS: atom_id res chain seq x y z
N MET A 1 -57.07 -21.81 -13.94
CA MET A 1 -55.97 -22.80 -14.10
C MET A 1 -54.88 -22.36 -15.07
N LYS A 2 -55.11 -22.24 -16.40
CA LYS A 2 -54.01 -21.90 -17.35
C LYS A 2 -53.38 -20.51 -17.12
N ARG A 3 -54.19 -19.50 -16.75
CA ARG A 3 -53.70 -18.16 -16.40
C ARG A 3 -52.91 -18.15 -15.08
N ASP A 4 -53.37 -18.90 -14.08
CA ASP A 4 -52.70 -18.97 -12.77
C ASP A 4 -51.32 -19.61 -12.90
N ILE A 5 -51.21 -20.71 -13.67
CA ILE A 5 -49.93 -21.36 -13.99
C ILE A 5 -48.98 -20.38 -14.71
N PHE A 6 -49.49 -19.61 -15.68
CA PHE A 6 -48.70 -18.60 -16.38
C PHE A 6 -48.16 -17.51 -15.45
N TYR A 7 -49.00 -16.97 -14.54
CA TYR A 7 -48.55 -15.99 -13.56
C TYR A 7 -47.52 -16.56 -12.57
N VAL A 8 -47.68 -17.81 -12.14
CA VAL A 8 -46.70 -18.50 -11.28
C VAL A 8 -45.36 -18.66 -11.99
N ILE A 9 -45.35 -19.01 -13.28
CA ILE A 9 -44.12 -19.10 -14.07
C ILE A 9 -43.40 -17.75 -14.14
N ILE A 10 -44.14 -16.66 -14.45
CA ILE A 10 -43.56 -15.31 -14.51
C ILE A 10 -42.98 -14.88 -13.16
N LEU A 11 -43.73 -15.09 -12.07
CA LEU A 11 -43.26 -14.78 -10.71
C LEU A 11 -42.00 -15.54 -10.36
N THR A 12 -41.92 -16.81 -10.76
CA THR A 12 -40.75 -17.65 -10.52
C THR A 12 -39.53 -17.14 -11.30
N VAL A 13 -39.71 -16.80 -12.57
CA VAL A 13 -38.64 -16.21 -13.40
C VAL A 13 -38.16 -14.89 -12.80
N PHE A 14 -39.09 -14.02 -12.38
CA PHE A 14 -38.76 -12.75 -11.75
C PHE A 14 -38.00 -12.94 -10.43
N ALA A 15 -38.42 -13.89 -9.59
CA ALA A 15 -37.75 -14.19 -8.32
C ALA A 15 -36.31 -14.70 -8.54
N VAL A 16 -36.09 -15.55 -9.56
CA VAL A 16 -34.75 -16.05 -9.91
C VAL A 16 -33.86 -14.90 -10.42
N LEU A 17 -34.36 -14.07 -11.34
CA LEU A 17 -33.63 -12.91 -11.83
C LEU A 17 -33.28 -11.92 -10.70
N PHE A 18 -34.23 -11.68 -9.80
CA PHE A 18 -34.00 -10.84 -8.62
C PHE A 18 -32.91 -11.42 -7.72
N MET A 19 -32.94 -12.73 -7.42
CA MET A 19 -31.90 -13.38 -6.62
C MET A 19 -30.52 -13.30 -7.25
N LEU A 20 -30.42 -13.54 -8.57
CA LEU A 20 -29.14 -13.43 -9.30
C LEU A 20 -28.59 -12.00 -9.25
N THR A 21 -29.46 -11.01 -9.45
CA THR A 21 -29.08 -9.59 -9.45
C THR A 21 -28.66 -9.14 -8.05
N TYR A 22 -29.41 -9.53 -7.02
CA TYR A 22 -29.08 -9.25 -5.63
C TYR A 22 -27.74 -9.87 -5.21
N PHE A 23 -27.50 -11.13 -5.59
CA PHE A 23 -26.23 -11.80 -5.30
C PHE A 23 -25.06 -11.14 -6.03
N SER A 24 -25.24 -10.78 -7.30
CA SER A 24 -24.26 -10.03 -8.08
C SER A 24 -23.92 -8.69 -7.42
N TYR A 25 -24.93 -7.92 -7.02
CA TYR A 25 -24.75 -6.65 -6.32
C TYR A 25 -24.02 -6.81 -4.99
N ARG A 26 -24.39 -7.81 -4.18
CA ARG A 26 -23.71 -8.08 -2.90
C ARG A 26 -22.24 -8.41 -3.11
N ASN A 27 -21.92 -9.24 -4.10
CA ASN A 27 -20.53 -9.59 -4.42
C ASN A 27 -19.74 -8.37 -4.91
N LEU A 28 -20.36 -7.50 -5.71
CA LEU A 28 -19.75 -6.27 -6.17
C LEU A 28 -19.46 -5.32 -5.00
N ALA A 29 -20.40 -5.17 -4.06
CA ALA A 29 -20.20 -4.36 -2.86
C ALA A 29 -19.04 -4.88 -1.99
N VAL A 30 -18.95 -6.21 -1.80
CA VAL A 30 -17.82 -6.82 -1.09
C VAL A 30 -16.51 -6.59 -1.84
N LYS A 31 -16.49 -6.71 -3.17
CA LYS A 31 -15.31 -6.42 -3.98
C LYS A 31 -14.90 -4.95 -3.87
N LEU A 32 -15.85 -4.02 -3.87
CA LEU A 32 -15.61 -2.59 -3.72
C LEU A 32 -14.95 -2.29 -2.36
N THR A 33 -15.50 -2.80 -1.26
CA THR A 33 -14.90 -2.61 0.08
C THR A 33 -13.49 -3.20 0.18
N ARG A 34 -13.22 -4.33 -0.49
CA ARG A 34 -11.86 -4.88 -0.56
C ARG A 34 -10.93 -3.95 -1.33
N MET A 35 -11.37 -3.42 -2.47
CA MET A 35 -10.58 -2.49 -3.29
C MET A 35 -10.27 -1.19 -2.56
N GLU A 36 -11.23 -0.61 -1.83
CA GLU A 36 -11.02 0.58 -1.00
C GLU A 36 -9.94 0.36 0.06
N LYS A 37 -9.98 -0.78 0.74
CA LYS A 37 -8.93 -1.15 1.71
C LYS A 37 -7.58 -1.34 1.04
N THR A 38 -7.53 -1.99 -0.12
CA THR A 38 -6.28 -2.15 -0.89
C THR A 38 -5.71 -0.80 -1.33
N LEU A 39 -6.55 0.12 -1.82
CA LEU A 39 -6.15 1.47 -2.19
C LEU A 39 -5.53 2.22 -1.00
N LYS A 40 -6.21 2.18 0.16
CA LYS A 40 -5.69 2.77 1.39
C LYS A 40 -4.35 2.16 1.82
N ALA A 41 -4.15 0.85 1.63
CA ALA A 41 -2.85 0.23 1.87
C ALA A 41 -1.77 0.78 0.93
N TYR A 42 -2.06 0.95 -0.36
CA TYR A 42 -1.12 1.57 -1.29
C TYR A 42 -0.82 3.04 -0.96
N GLU A 43 -1.81 3.81 -0.52
CA GLU A 43 -1.61 5.17 -0.04
C GLU A 43 -0.66 5.20 1.16
N LEU A 44 -0.86 4.32 2.15
CA LEU A 44 0.05 4.22 3.29
C LEU A 44 1.46 3.81 2.87
N TYR A 45 1.60 2.91 1.91
CA TYR A 45 2.91 2.48 1.41
C TYR A 45 3.68 3.64 0.74
N ILE A 46 2.99 4.45 -0.06
CA ILE A 46 3.59 5.55 -0.80
C ILE A 46 3.88 6.73 0.15
N PHE A 47 2.88 7.17 0.90
CA PHE A 47 2.90 8.46 1.60
C PHE A 47 3.22 8.36 3.09
N SER A 48 3.26 7.17 3.68
CA SER A 48 3.55 6.98 5.11
C SER A 48 4.76 6.06 5.32
N ASP A 49 5.14 5.88 6.58
CA ASP A 49 6.17 4.94 6.97
C ASP A 49 5.73 3.50 6.73
N TYR A 50 6.69 2.64 6.37
CA TYR A 50 6.41 1.25 6.02
C TYR A 50 5.70 0.48 7.14
N GLU A 51 6.00 0.79 8.41
CA GLU A 51 5.35 0.19 9.57
C GLU A 51 3.84 0.49 9.62
N SER A 52 3.42 1.70 9.23
CA SER A 52 2.00 2.05 9.17
C SER A 52 1.27 1.23 8.08
N PHE A 53 1.92 1.05 6.93
CA PHE A 53 1.43 0.17 5.87
C PHE A 53 1.33 -1.27 6.34
N GLU A 54 2.38 -1.83 6.95
CA GLU A 54 2.43 -3.21 7.42
C GLU A 54 1.36 -3.49 8.49
N ASN A 55 1.23 -2.59 9.47
CA ASN A 55 0.22 -2.67 10.52
C ASN A 55 -1.20 -2.65 9.94
N TYR A 56 -1.45 -1.80 8.93
CA TYR A 56 -2.76 -1.74 8.27
C TYR A 56 -3.07 -3.00 7.45
N VAL A 57 -2.11 -3.50 6.67
CA VAL A 57 -2.26 -4.75 5.90
C VAL A 57 -2.55 -5.93 6.83
N LYS A 58 -1.84 -6.03 7.95
CA LYS A 58 -2.04 -7.08 8.96
C LYS A 58 -3.40 -6.97 9.65
N LYS A 59 -3.82 -5.75 10.03
CA LYS A 59 -5.11 -5.49 10.67
C LYS A 59 -6.29 -5.86 9.76
N GLU A 60 -6.20 -5.52 8.48
CA GLU A 60 -7.28 -5.73 7.52
C GLU A 60 -7.21 -7.12 6.83
N GLY A 61 -6.18 -7.93 7.11
CA GLY A 61 -5.99 -9.26 6.52
C GLY A 61 -5.82 -9.22 5.00
N LEU A 62 -5.22 -8.15 4.48
CA LEU A 62 -5.05 -7.94 3.05
C LEU A 62 -3.93 -8.83 2.51
N LYS A 63 -4.17 -9.43 1.33
CA LYS A 63 -3.13 -10.15 0.59
C LYS A 63 -2.61 -9.24 -0.52
N ILE A 64 -1.55 -8.51 -0.21
CA ILE A 64 -0.87 -7.65 -1.18
C ILE A 64 0.13 -8.49 -1.97
N GLU A 65 0.02 -8.45 -3.29
CA GLU A 65 0.96 -9.14 -4.17
C GLU A 65 2.36 -8.55 -4.02
N GLY A 66 3.37 -9.42 -3.86
CA GLY A 66 4.75 -9.00 -3.72
C GLY A 66 5.09 -8.32 -2.39
N MET A 67 4.30 -8.53 -1.33
CA MET A 67 4.51 -7.92 0.01
C MET A 67 5.97 -8.01 0.50
N GLU A 68 6.62 -9.17 0.34
CA GLU A 68 8.02 -9.41 0.73
C GLU A 68 9.02 -8.47 0.04
N LEU A 69 8.70 -8.02 -1.18
CA LEU A 69 9.55 -7.14 -1.98
C LEU A 69 9.35 -5.66 -1.64
N LEU A 70 8.22 -5.31 -1.00
CA LEU A 70 7.83 -3.93 -0.78
C LEU A 70 8.71 -3.23 0.26
N LYS A 71 9.19 -3.96 1.27
CA LYS A 71 10.09 -3.46 2.32
C LYS A 71 11.40 -2.94 1.71
N GLU A 72 12.08 -3.78 0.94
CA GLU A 72 13.34 -3.42 0.28
C GLU A 72 13.14 -2.37 -0.82
N LYS A 73 12.01 -2.43 -1.55
CA LYS A 73 11.67 -1.40 -2.54
C LYS A 73 11.46 -0.04 -1.88
N LYS A 74 10.82 0.01 -0.70
CA LYS A 74 10.64 1.26 0.05
C LYS A 74 11.97 1.78 0.55
N ALA A 75 12.85 0.93 1.07
CA ALA A 75 14.20 1.35 1.48
C ALA A 75 14.99 1.97 0.31
N ARG A 76 14.94 1.36 -0.89
CA ARG A 76 15.56 1.94 -2.10
C ARG A 76 14.96 3.28 -2.51
N SER A 77 13.63 3.44 -2.40
CA SER A 77 12.96 4.73 -2.64
C SER A 77 13.46 5.81 -1.68
N LEU A 78 13.53 5.48 -0.39
CA LEU A 78 14.04 6.39 0.64
C LEU A 78 15.49 6.82 0.38
N ILE A 79 16.35 5.91 -0.10
CA ILE A 79 17.71 6.27 -0.54
C ILE A 79 17.68 7.25 -1.72
N ALA A 80 16.83 7.02 -2.71
CA ALA A 80 16.74 7.89 -3.89
C ALA A 80 16.24 9.29 -3.50
N GLU A 81 15.15 9.36 -2.73
CA GLU A 81 14.59 10.63 -2.23
C GLU A 81 15.59 11.38 -1.34
N GLY A 82 16.31 10.65 -0.47
CA GLY A 82 17.38 11.23 0.35
C GLY A 82 18.54 11.79 -0.49
N LYS A 83 18.90 11.13 -1.59
CA LYS A 83 19.94 11.62 -2.51
C LYS A 83 19.51 12.89 -3.24
N ASP A 84 18.28 12.94 -3.74
CA ASP A 84 17.74 14.14 -4.41
C ASP A 84 17.73 15.35 -3.44
N LEU A 85 17.37 15.12 -2.17
CA LEU A 85 17.45 16.13 -1.11
C LEU A 85 18.88 16.54 -0.79
N PHE A 86 19.81 15.57 -0.75
CA PHE A 86 21.22 15.84 -0.53
C PHE A 86 21.83 16.71 -1.65
N GLU A 87 21.51 16.39 -2.91
CA GLU A 87 21.97 17.13 -4.08
C GLU A 87 21.40 18.56 -4.12
N THR A 88 20.21 18.76 -3.55
CA THR A 88 19.59 20.09 -3.39
C THR A 88 20.00 20.81 -2.09
N ALA A 89 21.02 20.32 -1.40
CA ALA A 89 21.57 20.85 -0.14
C ALA A 89 20.58 20.87 1.05
N ASN A 90 19.49 20.10 0.97
CA ASN A 90 18.52 19.91 2.05
C ASN A 90 18.99 18.81 3.01
N TYR A 91 20.14 19.01 3.66
CA TYR A 91 20.81 17.97 4.46
C TYR A 91 20.02 17.49 5.68
N GLY A 92 19.19 18.36 6.28
CA GLY A 92 18.35 17.99 7.43
C GLY A 92 17.25 16.99 7.04
N GLU A 93 16.57 17.23 5.92
CA GLU A 93 15.55 16.32 5.42
C GLU A 93 16.18 15.04 4.86
N ALA A 94 17.26 15.17 4.08
CA ALA A 94 18.01 14.03 3.55
C ALA A 94 18.44 13.05 4.65
N LEU A 95 18.92 13.57 5.80
CA LEU A 95 19.31 12.76 6.95
C LEU A 95 18.17 11.88 7.44
N VAL A 96 16.95 12.40 7.56
CA VAL A 96 15.77 11.64 7.98
C VAL A 96 15.47 10.49 7.01
N PHE A 97 15.57 10.73 5.70
CA PHE A 97 15.36 9.69 4.69
C PHE A 97 16.40 8.57 4.77
N PHE A 98 17.68 8.91 4.96
CA PHE A 98 18.73 7.91 5.12
C PHE A 98 18.61 7.12 6.42
N GLU A 99 18.20 7.73 7.54
CA GLU A 99 17.95 7.01 8.79
C GLU A 99 16.80 6.02 8.63
N LYS A 100 15.70 6.43 7.98
CA LYS A 100 14.59 5.54 7.67
C LYS A 100 15.02 4.38 6.78
N ALA A 101 15.81 4.63 5.74
CA ALA A 101 16.31 3.59 4.84
C ALA A 101 17.23 2.59 5.57
N PHE A 102 18.12 3.07 6.45
CA PHE A 102 19.05 2.26 7.23
C PHE A 102 18.32 1.30 8.18
N ASN A 103 17.32 1.81 8.89
CA ASN A 103 16.54 1.02 9.84
C ASN A 103 15.55 0.08 9.17
N LEU A 104 15.11 0.40 7.94
CA LEU A 104 14.12 -0.38 7.22
C LEU A 104 14.72 -1.57 6.46
N SER A 105 15.89 -1.43 5.83
CA SER A 105 16.46 -2.50 5.00
C SER A 105 17.17 -3.55 5.83
N ASP A 106 17.10 -4.81 5.41
CA ASP A 106 17.96 -5.89 5.92
C ASP A 106 19.17 -6.14 5.00
N ASN A 107 19.26 -5.41 3.88
CA ASN A 107 20.33 -5.51 2.89
C ASN A 107 21.55 -4.67 3.29
N GLU A 108 22.69 -5.33 3.47
CA GLU A 108 23.96 -4.70 3.87
C GLU A 108 24.47 -3.63 2.89
N GLU A 109 24.22 -3.77 1.58
CA GLU A 109 24.63 -2.75 0.62
C GLU A 109 23.80 -1.47 0.78
N ILE A 110 22.49 -1.60 1.01
CA ILE A 110 21.62 -0.45 1.26
C ILE A 110 22.00 0.23 2.57
N LYS A 111 22.30 -0.54 3.62
CA LYS A 111 22.78 0.02 4.90
C LYS A 111 24.09 0.77 4.74
N LYS A 112 25.04 0.25 3.96
CA LYS A 112 26.31 0.94 3.66
C LYS A 112 26.10 2.25 2.90
N ILE A 113 25.18 2.27 1.94
CA ILE A 113 24.85 3.50 1.21
C ILE A 113 24.21 4.50 2.18
N ALA A 114 23.23 4.08 2.97
CA ALA A 114 22.58 4.94 3.96
C ALA A 114 23.58 5.51 4.97
N SER A 115 24.45 4.68 5.54
CA SER A 115 25.43 5.12 6.55
C SER A 115 26.44 6.11 5.99
N PHE A 116 26.90 5.92 4.75
CA PHE A 116 27.76 6.88 4.07
C PHE A 116 27.10 8.26 3.99
N TYR A 117 25.88 8.34 3.48
CA TYR A 117 25.19 9.62 3.34
C TYR A 117 24.77 10.24 4.68
N LEU A 118 24.48 9.42 5.70
CA LEU A 118 24.22 9.91 7.06
C LEU A 118 25.41 10.69 7.62
N GLU A 119 26.61 10.14 7.50
CA GLU A 119 27.83 10.80 7.95
C GLU A 119 28.11 12.09 7.15
N GLU A 120 27.92 12.07 5.84
CA GLU A 120 28.08 13.27 5.00
C GLU A 120 27.06 14.36 5.35
N CYS A 121 25.79 14.00 5.58
CA CYS A 121 24.78 14.96 6.05
C CYS A 121 25.17 15.58 7.40
N ARG A 122 25.67 14.76 8.34
CA ARG A 122 26.10 15.22 9.67
C ARG A 122 27.25 16.22 9.59
N LYS A 123 28.25 15.97 8.74
CA LYS A 123 29.35 16.91 8.49
C LYS A 123 28.85 18.24 7.94
N LYS A 124 27.98 18.19 6.91
CA LYS A 124 27.39 19.39 6.30
C LYS A 124 26.55 20.20 7.30
N LEU A 125 25.82 19.54 8.18
CA LEU A 125 25.06 20.19 9.25
C LEU A 125 25.94 20.75 10.37
N ALA A 126 27.14 20.19 10.59
CA ALA A 126 28.12 20.68 11.56
C ALA A 126 28.95 21.87 11.05
N GLY A 127 28.86 22.20 9.76
CA GLY A 127 29.51 23.38 9.15
C GLY A 127 30.75 23.08 8.29
N ASP A 128 30.99 21.82 7.93
CA ASP A 128 32.05 21.38 6.99
C ASP A 128 31.63 21.44 5.51
#